data_AF-A0A3N5URP3-F1
#
_entry.id   AF-A0A3N5URP3-F1
#
_cell.length_a   1.000
_cell.length_b   1.000
_cell.length_c   1.000
_cell.angle_alpha   90.00
_cell.angle_beta   90.00
_cell.angle_gamma   90.00
#
_symmetry.space_group_name_H-M   'P 1'
#
loop_
_entity.id
_entity.type
_entity.pdbx_description
1 polymer ?
#
loop_
_entity_poly.entity_id
_entity_poly.type
_entity_poly.pdbx_seq_one_letter_code
_entity_poly.pdbx_strand_id
1 'polypeptide(L)'
;MEIIKVADLTVPLSEYATVKDDASLYDAVIALEKAQEKYTYKHSEYRHRAILVLDQKGKVVGKISQIDVLRGLEPKYKEILEGRGFRGVGFSKKFLKSMLKDYVLFDSPLHDICRKASDQPVTKFME
;
A
#
# COMPACT_ATOMS: atom_id res chain seq x y z
N MET A 1 -14.90 22.05 23.25
CA MET A 1 -14.57 21.29 22.04
C MET A 1 -15.28 21.98 20.90
N GLU A 2 -14.54 22.53 19.94
CA GLU A 2 -15.15 23.25 18.81
C GLU A 2 -15.75 22.27 17.80
N ILE A 3 -16.82 22.69 17.12
CA ILE A 3 -17.48 21.90 16.08
C ILE A 3 -16.82 22.26 14.74
N ILE A 4 -16.06 21.33 14.18
CA ILE A 4 -15.38 21.47 12.88
C ILE A 4 -16.02 20.49 11.89
N LYS A 5 -16.32 20.91 10.66
CA LYS A 5 -16.85 19.98 9.64
C LYS A 5 -15.70 19.16 9.07
N VAL A 6 -15.95 17.88 8.79
CA VAL A 6 -14.95 17.00 8.16
C VAL A 6 -14.42 17.60 6.85
N ALA A 7 -15.28 18.23 6.06
CA ALA A 7 -14.91 18.91 4.81
C ALA A 7 -13.82 19.99 5.01
N ASP A 8 -13.84 20.68 6.15
CA ASP A 8 -12.87 21.74 6.47
C ASP A 8 -11.48 21.15 6.81
N LEU A 9 -11.39 19.83 7.02
CA LEU A 9 -10.16 19.08 7.27
C LEU A 9 -9.72 18.22 6.07
N THR A 10 -10.51 18.18 5.00
CA THR A 10 -10.18 17.37 3.82
C THR A 10 -9.13 18.03 2.95
N VAL A 11 -8.32 17.20 2.29
CA VAL A 11 -7.34 17.64 1.30
C VAL A 11 -7.91 17.39 -0.11
N PRO A 12 -7.75 18.32 -1.05
CA PRO A 12 -8.27 18.14 -2.40
C PRO A 12 -7.53 17.03 -3.15
N LEU A 13 -8.24 16.35 -4.05
CA LEU A 13 -7.70 15.22 -4.82
C LEU A 13 -6.44 15.57 -5.62
N SER A 14 -6.31 16.82 -6.08
CA SER A 14 -5.14 17.33 -6.80
C SER A 14 -3.84 17.27 -6.00
N GLU A 15 -3.93 17.12 -4.67
CA GLU A 15 -2.79 17.01 -3.78
C GLU A 15 -2.43 15.56 -3.45
N TYR A 16 -3.20 14.57 -3.92
CA TYR A 16 -2.88 13.17 -3.76
C TYR A 16 -2.08 12.64 -4.96
N ALA A 17 -1.14 11.74 -4.68
CA ALA A 17 -0.61 10.83 -5.69
C ALA A 17 -1.78 9.97 -6.19
N THR A 18 -1.95 9.91 -7.51
CA THR A 18 -3.05 9.18 -8.15
C THR A 18 -2.52 8.30 -9.28
N VAL A 19 -3.15 7.14 -9.47
CA VAL A 19 -2.92 6.24 -10.61
C VAL A 19 -4.25 5.70 -11.12
N LYS A 20 -4.26 5.13 -12.33
CA LYS A 20 -5.42 4.42 -12.87
C LYS A 20 -5.53 3.00 -12.31
N ASP A 21 -6.71 2.40 -12.39
CA ASP A 21 -7.00 1.04 -11.90
C ASP A 21 -6.33 -0.06 -12.73
N ASP A 22 -5.93 0.23 -13.96
CA ASP A 22 -5.11 -0.63 -14.82
C ASP A 22 -3.59 -0.44 -14.63
N ALA A 23 -3.17 0.47 -13.75
CA ALA A 23 -1.75 0.73 -13.50
C ALA A 23 -1.06 -0.42 -12.75
N SER A 24 0.26 -0.47 -12.86
CA SER A 24 1.09 -1.42 -12.13
C SER A 24 1.47 -0.90 -10.73
N LEU A 25 1.92 -1.79 -9.84
CA LEU A 25 2.45 -1.38 -8.53
C LEU A 25 3.68 -0.47 -8.69
N TYR A 26 4.49 -0.69 -9.74
CA TYR A 26 5.59 0.20 -10.09
C TYR A 26 5.12 1.62 -10.35
N ASP A 27 4.10 1.79 -11.21
CA ASP A 27 3.55 3.11 -11.54
C ASP A 27 3.04 3.83 -10.28
N ALA A 28 2.43 3.08 -9.36
CA ALA A 28 1.95 3.59 -8.08
C ALA A 28 3.09 4.13 -7.21
N VAL A 29 4.19 3.38 -7.08
CA VAL A 29 5.37 3.80 -6.31
C VAL A 29 6.04 5.02 -6.96
N ILE A 30 6.20 5.03 -8.28
CA ILE A 30 6.75 6.17 -9.02
C ILE A 30 5.87 7.42 -8.90
N ALA A 31 4.54 7.27 -8.92
CA ALA A 31 3.62 8.37 -8.71
C ALA A 31 3.76 8.98 -7.31
N LEU A 32 3.98 8.14 -6.29
CA LEU A 32 4.23 8.61 -4.93
C LEU A 32 5.57 9.35 -4.80
N GLU A 33 6.64 8.84 -5.40
CA GLU A 33 7.96 9.50 -5.42
C GLU A 33 7.87 10.89 -6.07
N LYS A 34 7.29 10.97 -7.27
CA LYS A 34 7.09 12.25 -7.99
C LYS A 34 6.23 13.23 -7.20
N ALA A 35 5.19 12.73 -6.52
CA ALA A 35 4.39 13.55 -5.63
C ALA A 35 5.25 14.09 -4.48
N GLN A 36 6.02 13.26 -3.80
CA GLN A 36 6.89 13.69 -2.72
C GLN A 36 7.91 14.75 -3.17
N GLU A 37 8.59 14.55 -4.30
CA GLU A 37 9.56 15.50 -4.85
C GLU A 37 8.94 16.87 -5.12
N LYS A 38 7.76 16.91 -5.76
CA LYS A 38 7.05 18.14 -6.11
C LYS A 38 6.71 18.99 -4.89
N TYR A 39 6.47 18.36 -3.74
CA TYR A 39 6.10 19.03 -2.50
C TYR A 39 7.30 19.40 -1.64
N THR A 40 8.35 18.57 -1.61
CA THR A 40 9.65 18.93 -1.02
C THR A 40 10.18 20.24 -1.62
N TYR A 41 9.99 20.46 -2.93
CA TYR A 41 10.37 21.72 -3.60
C TYR A 41 9.54 22.94 -3.15
N LYS A 42 8.30 22.74 -2.66
CA LYS A 42 7.39 23.81 -2.23
C LYS A 42 7.55 24.21 -0.75
N HIS A 43 8.63 23.78 -0.08
CA HIS A 43 8.86 24.02 1.35
C HIS A 43 7.71 23.52 2.25
N SER A 44 6.94 22.53 1.78
CA SER A 44 5.85 21.88 2.51
C SER A 44 6.07 20.39 2.45
N GLU A 45 6.20 19.74 3.61
CA GLU A 45 6.38 18.29 3.66
C GLU A 45 5.16 17.62 3.05
N TYR A 46 5.35 16.79 2.01
CA TYR A 46 4.31 15.91 1.53
C TYR A 46 3.92 14.93 2.63
N ARG A 47 2.78 15.17 3.29
CA ARG A 47 2.33 14.31 4.40
C ARG A 47 1.57 13.09 3.93
N HIS A 48 1.14 13.07 2.67
CA HIS A 48 0.36 11.96 2.14
C HIS A 48 1.28 10.79 1.79
N ARG A 49 0.94 9.61 2.27
CA ARG A 49 1.69 8.37 1.99
C ARG A 49 0.84 7.33 1.28
N ALA A 50 -0.39 7.70 0.96
CA ALA A 50 -1.33 6.88 0.23
C ALA A 50 -1.46 7.38 -1.21
N ILE A 51 -1.55 6.45 -2.13
CA ILE A 51 -1.83 6.67 -3.55
C ILE A 51 -3.30 6.33 -3.76
N LEU A 52 -4.06 7.22 -4.38
CA LEU A 52 -5.45 6.98 -4.71
C LEU A 52 -5.57 6.35 -6.10
N VAL A 53 -6.36 5.29 -6.20
CA VAL A 53 -6.62 4.58 -7.46
C VAL A 53 -7.90 5.14 -8.06
N LEU A 54 -7.82 5.57 -9.32
CA LEU A 54 -8.92 6.17 -10.06
C LEU A 54 -9.42 5.22 -11.15
N ASP A 55 -10.73 5.13 -11.31
CA ASP A 55 -11.31 4.47 -12.49
C ASP A 55 -11.08 5.28 -13.77
N GLN A 56 -11.54 4.73 -14.89
CA GLN A 56 -11.51 5.40 -16.19
C GLN A 56 -12.29 6.74 -16.21
N LYS A 57 -13.31 6.88 -15.35
CA LYS A 57 -14.14 8.10 -15.20
C LYS A 57 -13.54 9.12 -14.22
N GLY A 58 -12.37 8.84 -13.64
CA GLY A 58 -11.69 9.72 -12.68
C GLY A 58 -12.24 9.66 -11.25
N LYS A 59 -13.06 8.65 -10.92
CA LYS A 59 -13.55 8.44 -9.56
C LYS A 59 -12.59 7.58 -8.76
N VAL A 60 -12.43 7.90 -7.48
CA VAL A 60 -11.61 7.09 -6.55
C VAL A 60 -12.32 5.76 -6.31
N VAL A 61 -11.62 4.66 -6.61
CA VAL A 61 -12.11 3.27 -6.44
C VAL A 61 -11.30 2.46 -5.44
N GLY A 62 -10.19 2.99 -4.94
CA GLY A 62 -9.39 2.36 -3.90
C GLY A 62 -8.22 3.23 -3.47
N LYS A 63 -7.47 2.75 -2.47
CA LYS A 63 -6.21 3.36 -2.04
C LYS A 63 -5.11 2.31 -1.89
N ILE A 64 -3.88 2.71 -2.15
CA ILE A 64 -2.67 1.94 -1.84
C ILE A 64 -1.85 2.73 -0.83
N SER A 65 -1.61 2.14 0.34
CA SER A 65 -0.71 2.68 1.34
C SER A 65 0.67 2.01 1.26
N GLN A 66 1.66 2.57 1.96
CA GLN A 66 2.99 1.97 2.06
C GLN A 66 2.95 0.54 2.62
N ILE A 67 2.03 0.23 3.54
CA ILE A 67 1.92 -1.13 4.07
C ILE A 67 1.38 -2.11 3.01
N ASP A 68 0.54 -1.63 2.09
CA ASP A 68 -0.01 -2.45 1.00
C ASP A 68 1.08 -2.78 -0.03
N VAL A 69 1.94 -1.81 -0.34
CA VAL A 69 3.14 -2.03 -1.17
C VAL A 69 4.04 -3.09 -0.54
N LEU A 70 4.35 -2.96 0.77
CA LEU A 70 5.21 -3.92 1.47
C LEU A 70 4.59 -5.33 1.52
N ARG A 71 3.28 -5.44 1.73
CA ARG A 71 2.56 -6.72 1.66
C ARG A 71 2.59 -7.31 0.25
N GLY A 72 2.56 -6.45 -0.78
CA GLY A 72 2.66 -6.88 -2.17
C GLY A 72 4.00 -7.52 -2.54
N LEU A 73 5.09 -7.16 -1.83
CA LEU A 73 6.40 -7.78 -2.03
C LEU A 73 6.47 -9.23 -1.55
N GLU A 74 5.65 -9.61 -0.57
CA GLU A 74 5.59 -10.96 -0.02
C GLU A 74 4.12 -11.43 0.10
N PRO A 75 3.53 -11.92 -1.01
CA PRO A 75 2.11 -12.28 -1.07
C PRO A 75 1.75 -13.44 -0.11
N LYS A 76 2.73 -14.25 0.33
CA LYS A 76 2.50 -15.32 1.32
C LYS A 76 1.99 -14.77 2.66
N TYR A 77 2.18 -13.48 2.96
CA TYR A 77 1.54 -12.86 4.13
C TYR A 77 0.02 -12.95 4.07
N LYS A 78 -0.56 -12.80 2.89
CA LYS A 78 -2.01 -12.90 2.70
C LYS A 78 -2.49 -14.33 2.93
N GLU A 79 -1.75 -15.32 2.42
CA GLU A 79 -2.01 -16.74 2.67
C GLU A 79 -1.94 -17.09 4.17
N ILE A 80 -0.98 -16.51 4.90
CA ILE A 80 -0.88 -16.66 6.35
C ILE A 80 -2.08 -16.03 7.05
N LEU A 81 -2.55 -14.84 6.64
CA LEU A 81 -3.64 -14.15 7.31
C LEU A 81 -5.01 -14.75 6.98
N GLU A 82 -5.20 -15.24 5.76
CA GLU A 82 -6.48 -15.78 5.26
C GLU A 82 -6.59 -17.29 5.47
N GLY A 83 -5.47 -18.02 5.49
CA GLY A 83 -5.44 -19.47 5.30
C GLY A 83 -5.86 -20.34 6.48
N ARG A 84 -6.00 -19.85 7.72
CA ARG A 84 -6.47 -20.69 8.85
C ARG A 84 -7.10 -19.91 9.99
N GLY A 85 -8.40 -19.62 9.96
CA GLY A 85 -9.21 -19.45 11.20
C GLY A 85 -8.59 -18.60 12.33
N PHE A 86 -7.77 -17.59 12.01
CA PHE A 86 -6.86 -16.92 12.96
C PHE A 86 -7.58 -15.88 13.84
N ARG A 87 -8.92 -15.88 13.85
CA ARG A 87 -9.72 -14.98 14.66
C ARG A 87 -9.78 -15.50 16.10
N GLY A 88 -9.04 -14.87 17.01
CA GLY A 88 -9.29 -14.96 18.46
C GLY A 88 -8.25 -15.67 19.31
N VAL A 89 -7.10 -16.09 18.78
CA VAL A 89 -6.05 -16.74 19.57
C VAL A 89 -4.82 -15.85 19.67
N GLY A 90 -4.46 -15.44 20.88
CA GLY A 90 -3.23 -14.68 21.13
C GLY A 90 -2.00 -15.51 20.76
N PHE A 91 -1.25 -15.10 19.74
CA PHE A 91 -0.08 -15.83 19.30
C PHE A 91 1.12 -15.55 20.21
N SER A 92 1.78 -16.63 20.65
CA SER A 92 3.10 -16.50 21.25
C SER A 92 4.12 -16.10 20.19
N LYS A 93 5.16 -15.33 20.58
CA LYS A 93 6.28 -14.98 19.70
C LYS A 93 6.94 -16.22 19.06
N LYS A 94 6.90 -17.37 19.75
CA LYS A 94 7.46 -18.64 19.26
C LYS A 94 6.67 -19.20 18.07
N PHE A 95 5.35 -19.10 18.11
CA PHE A 95 4.47 -19.52 17.01
C PHE A 95 4.63 -18.62 15.78
N LEU A 96 4.72 -17.30 15.99
CA LEU A 96 5.02 -16.37 14.89
C LEU A 96 6.39 -16.68 14.25
N LYS A 97 7.40 -17.01 15.05
CA LYS A 97 8.73 -17.41 14.53
C LYS A 97 8.71 -18.73 13.76
N SER A 98 7.94 -19.73 14.18
CA SER A 98 7.83 -20.99 13.41
C SER A 98 7.14 -20.76 12.07
N MET A 99 6.10 -19.93 12.03
CA MET A 99 5.43 -19.53 10.79
C MET A 99 6.40 -18.85 9.81
N LEU A 100 7.24 -17.92 10.27
CA LEU A 100 8.26 -17.30 9.40
C LEU A 100 9.21 -18.33 8.77
N LYS A 101 9.56 -19.37 9.54
CA LYS A 101 10.44 -20.46 9.10
C LYS A 101 9.76 -21.41 8.12
N ASP A 102 8.49 -21.74 8.35
CA ASP A 102 7.74 -22.71 7.55
C ASP A 102 7.29 -22.13 6.20
N TYR A 103 6.98 -20.83 6.14
CA TYR A 103 6.56 -20.17 4.90
C TYR A 103 7.72 -19.63 4.07
N VAL A 104 8.94 -19.60 4.63
CA VAL A 104 10.17 -19.17 3.93
C VAL A 104 9.95 -17.80 3.28
N LEU A 105 9.55 -16.84 4.12
CA LEU A 105 9.25 -15.47 3.71
C LEU A 105 10.56 -14.73 3.37
N PHE A 106 10.55 -13.93 2.31
CA PHE A 106 11.70 -13.13 1.86
C PHE A 106 12.98 -13.92 1.54
N ASP A 107 12.86 -15.19 1.17
CA ASP A 107 14.01 -16.04 0.80
C ASP A 107 14.52 -15.77 -0.62
N SER A 108 13.74 -15.04 -1.43
CA SER A 108 14.19 -14.53 -2.72
C SER A 108 14.94 -13.20 -2.55
N PRO A 109 15.96 -12.93 -3.39
CA PRO A 109 16.65 -11.64 -3.40
C PRO A 109 15.66 -10.46 -3.52
N LEU A 110 15.95 -9.36 -2.82
CA LEU A 110 15.09 -8.16 -2.81
C LEU A 110 14.74 -7.69 -4.23
N HIS A 111 15.71 -7.71 -5.14
CA HIS A 111 15.49 -7.35 -6.53
C HIS A 111 14.42 -8.22 -7.20
N ASP A 112 14.39 -9.52 -6.93
CA ASP A 112 13.44 -10.44 -7.56
C ASP A 112 12.03 -10.28 -7.00
N ILE A 113 11.88 -10.04 -5.69
CA ILE A 113 10.55 -9.77 -5.10
C ILE A 113 9.99 -8.43 -5.55
N CYS A 114 10.84 -7.40 -5.66
CA CYS A 114 10.44 -6.10 -6.21
C CYS A 114 10.02 -6.23 -7.69
N ARG A 115 10.80 -6.94 -8.52
CA ARG A 115 10.45 -7.17 -9.94
C ARG A 115 9.16 -7.96 -10.10
N LYS A 116 8.88 -8.95 -9.25
CA LYS A 116 7.63 -9.71 -9.32
C LYS A 116 6.43 -8.85 -8.95
N ALA A 117 6.56 -8.05 -7.90
CA ALA A 117 5.48 -7.20 -7.40
C ALA A 117 5.24 -5.99 -8.31
N SER A 118 6.29 -5.42 -8.91
CA SER A 118 6.23 -4.25 -9.79
C SER A 118 5.25 -4.43 -10.94
N ASP A 119 5.21 -5.64 -11.51
CA ASP A 119 4.44 -5.95 -12.72
C ASP A 119 2.98 -6.31 -12.42
N GLN A 120 2.59 -6.39 -11.14
CA GLN A 120 1.23 -6.72 -10.75
C GLN A 120 0.32 -5.47 -10.80
N PRO A 121 -0.96 -5.63 -11.18
CA PRO A 121 -1.89 -4.53 -11.21
C PRO A 121 -2.23 -4.03 -9.80
N VAL A 122 -2.44 -2.73 -9.66
CA VAL A 122 -2.77 -2.05 -8.39
C VAL A 122 -4.02 -2.62 -7.71
N THR A 123 -4.94 -3.17 -8.50
CA THR A 123 -6.18 -3.81 -8.02
C THR A 123 -5.96 -5.01 -7.11
N LYS A 124 -4.77 -5.62 -7.11
CA LYS A 124 -4.43 -6.72 -6.19
C LYS A 124 -4.06 -6.25 -4.78
N PHE A 125 -3.72 -4.98 -4.62
CA PHE A 125 -3.13 -4.42 -3.39
C PHE A 125 -4.00 -3.36 -2.74
N MET A 126 -4.94 -2.76 -3.48
CA MET A 126 -5.77 -1.68 -2.97
C MET A 126 -6.80 -2.15 -1.93
N GLU A 127 -7.03 -1.29 -0.93
CA GLU A 127 -8.11 -1.38 0.05
C GLU A 127 -9.26 -0.43 -0.29
#